data_AF-A0A7L1EAY2-F1
#
_entry.id   AF-A0A7L1EAY2-F1
#
_cell.length_a   1.000
_cell.length_b   1.000
_cell.length_c   1.000
_cell.angle_alpha   90.00
_cell.angle_beta   90.00
_cell.angle_gamma   90.00
#
_symmetry.space_group_name_H-M   'P 1'
#
loop_
_entity.id
_entity.type
_entity.pdbx_description
1 polymer ?
#
loop_
_entity_poly.entity_id
_entity_poly.type
_entity_poly.pdbx_seq_one_letter_code
_entity_poly.pdbx_strand_id
1 'polypeptide(L)'
;LILIGGFVQLLAGFLAFRKYDHLGGAAFLTFSALWSSFGATKVLSAATEGFTAGSVAFLVLNAFLIILASSFNVVLLCLTLAMELLTVCFLLFTLENLPLPFEIVVLSILSIICFYGAAASLTNCMFGKDLLVMGPPLLTVQSSRKDREEPLPCVCPRSHLTSGLRTIAELLNTGAVCGVPTDTVYALAASCKHPQAIEKVYRIKDRPQEKPICIFISNLEQLRAAAPPISPLLWEFMENVYPGGIGCIIQKGEWLKKLG
;
A
#
# COMPACT_ATOMS: atom_id res chain seq x y z
N LEU A 1 6.83 -9.21 31.09
CA LEU A 1 6.83 -9.62 29.67
C LEU A 1 5.64 -9.07 28.89
N ILE A 2 4.41 -9.21 29.41
CA ILE A 2 3.17 -8.78 28.73
C ILE A 2 3.18 -7.29 28.34
N LEU A 3 3.58 -6.39 29.25
CA LEU A 3 3.67 -4.95 28.98
C LEU A 3 4.68 -4.60 27.87
N ILE A 4 5.78 -5.37 27.76
CA ILE A 4 6.78 -5.18 26.71
C ILE A 4 6.17 -5.57 25.35
N GLY A 5 5.44 -6.69 25.30
CA GLY A 5 4.71 -7.11 24.09
C GLY A 5 3.67 -6.07 23.65
N GLY A 6 2.90 -5.52 24.60
CA GLY A 6 1.96 -4.43 24.34
C GLY A 6 2.64 -3.20 23.75
N PHE A 7 3.74 -2.73 24.34
CA PHE A 7 4.48 -1.58 23.85
C PHE A 7 5.05 -1.79 22.43
N VAL A 8 5.60 -2.97 22.15
CA VAL A 8 6.10 -3.30 20.81
C VAL A 8 4.95 -3.30 19.78
N GLN A 9 3.80 -3.86 20.14
CA GLN A 9 2.62 -3.83 19.26
C GLN A 9 2.07 -2.40 19.06
N LEU A 10 2.15 -1.54 20.06
CA LEU A 10 1.79 -0.12 19.93
C LEU A 10 2.62 0.57 18.84
N LEU A 11 3.95 0.40 18.91
CA LEU A 11 4.87 0.96 17.91
C LEU A 11 4.62 0.37 16.52
N ALA A 12 4.41 -0.95 16.44
CA ALA A 12 4.06 -1.61 15.18
C ALA A 12 2.76 -1.04 14.57
N GLY A 13 1.75 -0.75 15.40
CA GLY A 13 0.51 -0.12 14.96
C GLY A 13 0.74 1.25 14.33
N PHE A 14 1.49 2.13 14.98
CA PHE A 14 1.82 3.45 14.42
C PHE A 14 2.63 3.38 13.12
N LEU A 15 3.56 2.42 13.02
CA LEU A 15 4.33 2.20 11.79
C LEU A 15 3.46 1.66 10.65
N ALA A 16 2.48 0.81 10.95
CA ALA A 16 1.52 0.30 9.96
C ALA A 16 0.69 1.43 9.34
N PHE A 17 0.23 2.41 10.15
CA PHE A 17 -0.47 3.59 9.63
C PHE A 17 0.39 4.43 8.67
N ARG A 18 1.71 4.55 8.93
CA ARG A 18 2.62 5.24 8.00
C ARG A 18 2.77 4.53 6.65
N LYS A 19 2.52 3.21 6.61
CA LYS A 19 2.54 2.39 5.40
C LYS A 19 1.16 2.24 4.74
N TYR A 20 0.16 3.02 5.19
CA TYR A 20 -1.24 2.94 4.72
C TYR A 20 -1.92 1.59 5.00
N ASP A 21 -1.39 0.77 5.91
CA ASP A 21 -2.05 -0.44 6.40
C ASP A 21 -2.93 -0.11 7.60
N HIS A 22 -4.14 0.35 7.30
CA HIS A 22 -5.11 0.79 8.31
C HIS A 22 -5.67 -0.37 9.14
N LEU A 23 -5.90 -1.54 8.52
CA LEU A 23 -6.48 -2.70 9.21
C LEU A 23 -5.45 -3.36 10.13
N GLY A 24 -4.22 -3.60 9.64
CA GLY A 24 -3.13 -4.11 10.46
C GLY A 24 -2.81 -3.14 11.61
N GLY A 25 -2.75 -1.83 11.31
CA GLY A 25 -2.57 -0.79 12.32
C GLY A 25 -3.63 -0.80 13.41
N ALA A 26 -4.91 -0.87 13.05
CA ALA A 26 -6.02 -0.93 14.01
C ALA A 26 -5.97 -2.20 14.88
N ALA A 27 -5.65 -3.36 14.28
CA ALA A 27 -5.51 -4.62 15.01
C ALA A 27 -4.36 -4.57 16.02
N PHE A 28 -3.18 -4.07 15.62
CA PHE A 28 -2.03 -3.95 16.52
C PHE A 28 -2.29 -2.99 17.69
N LEU A 29 -2.96 -1.86 17.44
CA LEU A 29 -3.34 -0.94 18.52
C LEU A 29 -4.34 -1.58 19.50
N THR A 30 -5.32 -2.31 18.97
CA THR A 30 -6.32 -3.02 19.78
C THR A 30 -5.66 -4.06 20.68
N PHE A 31 -4.79 -4.90 20.13
CA PHE A 31 -4.11 -5.94 20.90
C PHE A 31 -3.11 -5.34 21.89
N SER A 32 -2.40 -4.28 21.52
CA SER A 32 -1.55 -3.51 22.43
C SER A 32 -2.34 -3.01 23.65
N ALA A 33 -3.53 -2.45 23.44
CA ALA A 33 -4.39 -1.99 24.52
C ALA A 33 -4.87 -3.14 25.42
N LEU A 34 -5.21 -4.30 24.83
CA LEU A 34 -5.58 -5.51 25.59
C LEU A 34 -4.43 -5.98 26.51
N TRP A 35 -3.21 -6.13 25.97
CA TRP A 35 -2.05 -6.55 26.77
C TRP A 35 -1.66 -5.54 27.84
N SER A 36 -1.75 -4.25 27.51
CA SER A 36 -1.45 -3.18 28.46
C SER A 36 -2.46 -3.16 29.61
N SER A 37 -3.75 -3.33 29.29
CA SER A 37 -4.83 -3.44 30.27
C SER A 37 -4.62 -4.65 31.20
N PHE A 38 -4.43 -5.85 30.64
CA PHE A 38 -4.22 -7.06 31.44
C PHE A 38 -2.94 -7.01 32.27
N GLY A 39 -1.84 -6.52 31.67
CA GLY A 39 -0.57 -6.32 32.35
C GLY A 39 -0.68 -5.35 33.52
N ALA A 40 -1.39 -4.23 33.34
CA ALA A 40 -1.62 -3.24 34.39
C ALA A 40 -2.44 -3.83 35.55
N THR A 41 -3.51 -4.58 35.27
CA THR A 41 -4.33 -5.25 36.31
C THR A 41 -3.48 -6.19 37.17
N LYS A 42 -2.55 -6.94 36.56
CA LYS A 42 -1.64 -7.85 37.29
C LYS A 42 -0.57 -7.13 38.11
N VAL A 43 -0.04 -6.00 37.63
CA VAL A 43 1.02 -5.24 38.32
C VAL A 43 0.47 -4.39 39.46
N LEU A 44 -0.67 -3.73 39.26
CA LEU A 44 -1.27 -2.85 40.25
C LEU A 44 -2.17 -3.58 41.26
N SER A 45 -2.32 -4.91 41.14
CA SER A 45 -3.33 -5.70 41.88
C SER A 45 -4.70 -5.01 41.86
N ALA A 46 -5.05 -4.40 40.73
CA ALA A 46 -6.25 -3.59 40.57
C ALA A 46 -7.50 -4.49 40.54
N ALA A 47 -8.65 -3.91 40.89
CA ALA A 47 -9.92 -4.62 40.90
C ALA A 47 -10.21 -5.29 39.54
N THR A 48 -10.57 -6.57 39.59
CA THR A 48 -10.86 -7.40 38.41
C THR A 48 -12.08 -6.92 37.63
N GLU A 49 -13.01 -6.23 38.29
CA GLU A 49 -14.25 -5.71 37.68
C GLU A 49 -14.00 -4.76 36.50
N GLY A 50 -13.02 -3.86 36.62
CA GLY A 50 -12.65 -2.93 35.54
C GLY A 50 -12.05 -3.65 34.33
N PHE A 51 -11.28 -4.71 34.59
CA PHE A 51 -10.74 -5.55 33.52
C PHE A 51 -11.83 -6.35 32.83
N THR A 52 -12.78 -6.95 33.58
CA THR A 52 -13.92 -7.69 33.02
C THR A 52 -14.74 -6.84 32.06
N ALA A 53 -15.09 -5.60 32.44
CA ALA A 53 -15.80 -4.68 31.56
C ALA A 53 -14.98 -4.32 30.31
N GLY A 54 -13.67 -4.12 30.47
CA GLY A 54 -12.74 -3.89 29.37
C GLY A 54 -12.68 -5.09 28.41
N SER A 55 -12.58 -6.32 28.91
CA SER A 55 -12.54 -7.55 28.11
C SER A 55 -13.80 -7.70 27.25
N VAL A 56 -14.99 -7.39 27.78
CA VAL A 56 -16.23 -7.40 26.98
C VAL A 56 -16.18 -6.39 25.84
N ALA A 57 -15.67 -5.18 26.09
CA ALA A 57 -15.49 -4.18 25.03
C ALA A 57 -14.48 -4.63 23.96
N PHE A 58 -13.39 -5.30 24.38
CA PHE A 58 -12.41 -5.87 23.45
C PHE A 58 -12.98 -7.00 22.60
N LEU A 59 -13.87 -7.85 23.12
CA LEU A 59 -14.57 -8.88 22.34
C LEU A 59 -15.41 -8.25 21.23
N VAL A 60 -16.20 -7.21 21.55
CA VAL A 60 -17.02 -6.52 20.54
C VAL A 60 -16.16 -5.89 19.44
N LEU A 61 -15.08 -5.22 19.84
CA LEU A 61 -14.17 -4.57 18.89
C LEU A 61 -13.44 -5.61 18.02
N ASN A 62 -12.97 -6.70 18.62
CA ASN A 62 -12.27 -7.75 17.88
C ASN A 62 -13.20 -8.58 16.99
N ALA A 63 -14.48 -8.77 17.37
CA ALA A 63 -15.50 -9.33 16.50
C ALA A 63 -15.70 -8.49 15.23
N PHE A 64 -15.67 -7.15 15.34
CA PHE A 64 -15.65 -6.28 14.18
C PHE A 64 -14.39 -6.48 13.32
N LEU A 65 -13.21 -6.58 13.95
CA LEU A 65 -11.96 -6.88 13.23
C LEU A 65 -11.98 -8.25 12.53
N ILE A 66 -12.65 -9.27 13.09
CA ILE A 66 -12.84 -10.58 12.44
C ILE A 66 -13.66 -10.42 11.15
N ILE A 67 -14.76 -9.66 11.20
CA ILE A 67 -15.59 -9.39 10.03
C ILE A 67 -14.75 -8.71 8.94
N LEU A 68 -13.98 -7.68 9.29
CA LEU A 68 -13.10 -7.03 8.33
C LEU A 68 -12.02 -8.00 7.82
N ALA A 69 -11.30 -8.69 8.70
CA ALA A 69 -10.24 -9.62 8.34
C ALA A 69 -10.71 -10.74 7.39
N SER A 70 -11.96 -11.19 7.51
CA SER A 70 -12.55 -12.22 6.64
C SER A 70 -12.60 -11.85 5.15
N SER A 71 -12.52 -10.55 4.85
CA SER A 71 -12.49 -9.99 3.50
C SER A 71 -11.08 -9.73 2.95
N PHE A 72 -10.02 -9.94 3.74
CA PHE A 72 -8.64 -9.70 3.33
C PHE A 72 -7.84 -10.99 3.12
N ASN A 73 -7.44 -11.67 4.20
CA ASN A 73 -6.53 -12.81 4.15
C ASN A 73 -6.90 -13.85 5.23
N VAL A 74 -6.75 -15.14 4.90
CA VAL A 74 -7.03 -16.24 5.85
C VAL A 74 -6.11 -16.20 7.06
N VAL A 75 -4.81 -15.91 6.89
CA VAL A 75 -3.88 -15.81 8.03
C VAL A 75 -4.29 -14.72 9.01
N LEU A 76 -4.72 -13.55 8.50
CA LEU A 76 -5.20 -12.44 9.34
C LEU A 76 -6.50 -12.81 10.06
N LEU A 77 -7.41 -13.51 9.37
CA LEU A 77 -8.65 -14.02 9.98
C LEU A 77 -8.36 -15.06 11.07
N CYS A 78 -7.46 -16.01 10.82
CA CYS A 78 -7.05 -16.99 11.83
C CYS A 78 -6.41 -16.31 13.04
N LEU A 79 -5.61 -15.25 12.82
CA LEU A 79 -5.01 -14.47 13.90
C LEU A 79 -6.07 -13.74 14.74
N THR A 80 -7.02 -13.03 14.11
CA THR A 80 -8.07 -12.30 14.85
C THR A 80 -9.04 -13.24 15.57
N LEU A 81 -9.35 -14.42 14.99
CA LEU A 81 -10.11 -15.49 15.65
C LEU A 81 -9.36 -16.08 16.85
N ALA A 82 -8.06 -16.32 16.73
CA ALA A 82 -7.25 -16.80 17.85
C ALA A 82 -7.17 -15.76 18.97
N MET A 83 -7.10 -14.46 18.63
CA MET A 83 -7.14 -13.37 19.60
C MET A 83 -8.51 -13.21 20.27
N GLU A 84 -9.62 -13.50 19.57
CA GLU A 84 -10.95 -13.55 20.16
C GLU A 84 -11.03 -14.65 21.20
N LEU A 85 -10.59 -15.86 20.83
CA LEU A 85 -10.55 -17.02 21.72
C LEU A 85 -9.69 -16.76 22.96
N LEU A 86 -8.56 -16.07 22.78
CA LEU A 86 -7.71 -15.66 23.89
C LEU A 86 -8.41 -14.65 24.80
N THR A 87 -9.12 -13.67 24.24
CA THR A 87 -9.88 -12.67 25.03
C THR A 87 -10.99 -13.34 25.84
N VAL A 88 -11.66 -14.34 25.26
CA VAL A 88 -12.62 -15.20 25.97
C VAL A 88 -11.94 -15.98 27.09
N CYS A 89 -10.74 -16.53 26.86
CA CYS A 89 -9.97 -17.19 27.92
C CYS A 89 -9.65 -16.23 29.07
N PHE A 90 -9.21 -15.00 28.79
CA PHE A 90 -8.94 -14.01 29.84
C PHE A 90 -10.18 -13.60 30.61
N LEU A 91 -11.33 -13.47 29.94
CA LEU A 91 -12.60 -13.21 30.60
C LEU A 91 -13.00 -14.37 31.52
N LEU A 92 -12.91 -15.61 31.05
CA LEU A 92 -13.21 -16.80 31.85
C LEU A 92 -12.23 -17.00 33.02
N PHE A 93 -10.96 -16.64 32.83
CA PHE A 93 -9.96 -16.61 33.90
C PHE A 93 -10.37 -15.62 35.00
N THR A 94 -10.87 -14.43 34.64
CA THR A 94 -11.37 -13.46 35.64
C THR A 94 -12.67 -13.89 36.33
N LEU A 95 -13.42 -14.82 35.73
CA LEU A 95 -14.63 -15.40 36.29
C LEU A 95 -14.37 -16.70 37.08
N GLU A 96 -13.10 -17.04 37.34
CA GLU A 96 -12.65 -18.26 38.04
C GLU A 96 -13.15 -19.59 37.44
N ASN A 97 -13.67 -19.57 36.21
CA ASN A 97 -14.36 -20.70 35.58
C ASN A 97 -13.52 -21.38 34.48
N LEU A 98 -12.25 -21.03 34.33
CA LEU A 98 -11.44 -21.53 33.22
C LEU A 98 -10.65 -22.81 33.56
N PRO A 99 -10.76 -23.88 32.76
CA PRO A 99 -9.85 -25.00 32.85
C PRO A 99 -8.46 -24.59 32.32
N LEU A 100 -7.46 -24.55 33.21
CA LEU A 100 -6.03 -24.32 32.90
C LEU A 100 -5.50 -25.03 31.63
N PRO A 101 -5.85 -26.31 31.33
CA PRO A 101 -5.36 -26.95 30.10
C PRO A 101 -5.85 -26.26 28.82
N PHE A 102 -7.02 -25.62 28.83
CA PHE A 102 -7.58 -24.94 27.67
C PHE A 102 -6.79 -23.67 27.31
N GLU A 103 -6.41 -22.87 28.31
CA GLU A 103 -5.61 -21.65 28.12
C GLU A 103 -4.28 -21.96 27.43
N ILE A 104 -3.59 -23.01 27.89
CA ILE A 104 -2.30 -23.44 27.34
C ILE A 104 -2.44 -23.87 25.87
N VAL A 105 -3.51 -24.59 25.53
CA VAL A 105 -3.79 -25.02 24.16
C VAL A 105 -4.03 -23.80 23.26
N VAL A 106 -4.85 -22.83 23.70
CA VAL A 106 -5.15 -21.62 22.93
C VAL A 106 -3.90 -20.78 22.70
N LEU A 107 -3.06 -20.58 23.72
CA LEU A 107 -1.79 -19.87 23.61
C LEU A 107 -0.80 -20.58 22.68
N SER A 108 -0.78 -21.91 22.70
CA SER A 108 0.07 -22.71 21.80
C SER A 108 -0.35 -22.54 20.35
N ILE A 109 -1.65 -22.61 20.07
CA ILE A 109 -2.21 -22.39 18.73
C ILE A 109 -1.90 -20.97 18.25
N LEU A 110 -2.12 -19.95 19.11
CA LEU A 110 -1.81 -18.56 18.80
C LEU A 110 -0.33 -18.36 18.47
N SER A 111 0.59 -18.97 19.24
CA SER A 111 2.03 -18.87 18.99
C SER A 111 2.41 -19.43 17.62
N ILE A 112 1.82 -20.57 17.22
CA ILE A 112 2.08 -21.20 15.91
C ILE A 112 1.60 -20.30 14.77
N ILE A 113 0.38 -19.75 14.89
CA ILE A 113 -0.19 -18.85 13.89
C ILE A 113 0.62 -17.56 13.77
N CYS A 114 0.99 -16.94 14.89
CA CYS A 114 1.82 -15.73 14.93
C CYS A 114 3.20 -15.97 14.30
N PHE A 115 3.84 -17.09 14.64
CA PHE A 115 5.14 -17.44 14.09
C PHE A 115 5.07 -17.65 12.58
N TYR A 116 4.05 -18.37 12.10
CA TYR A 116 3.82 -18.56 10.66
C TYR A 116 3.59 -17.22 9.95
N GLY A 117 2.71 -16.37 10.46
CA GLY A 117 2.41 -15.06 9.86
C GLY A 117 3.65 -14.15 9.80
N ALA A 118 4.44 -14.10 10.87
CA ALA A 118 5.67 -13.33 10.92
C ALA A 118 6.73 -13.88 9.95
N ALA A 119 6.95 -15.20 9.92
CA ALA A 119 7.92 -15.84 9.04
C ALA A 119 7.53 -15.68 7.56
N ALA A 120 6.24 -15.83 7.24
CA ALA A 120 5.72 -15.64 5.90
C ALA A 120 5.85 -14.18 5.43
N SER A 121 5.54 -13.22 6.30
CA SER A 121 5.73 -11.78 5.99
C SER A 121 7.20 -11.43 5.77
N LEU A 122 8.09 -11.93 6.63
CA LEU A 122 9.53 -11.69 6.52
C LEU A 122 10.12 -12.30 5.24
N THR A 123 9.78 -13.56 4.96
CA THR A 123 10.28 -14.29 3.78
C THR A 123 9.81 -13.63 2.49
N ASN A 124 8.52 -13.28 2.38
CA ASN A 124 7.99 -12.63 1.19
C ASN A 124 8.62 -11.24 0.99
N CYS A 125 8.93 -10.53 2.07
CA CYS A 125 9.63 -9.24 2.02
C CYS A 125 11.10 -9.38 1.59
N MET A 126 11.84 -10.37 2.11
CA MET A 126 13.27 -10.56 1.80
C MET A 126 13.50 -11.04 0.36
N PHE A 127 12.63 -11.90 -0.17
CA PHE A 127 12.83 -12.51 -1.49
C PHE A 127 12.02 -11.86 -2.61
N GLY A 128 11.14 -10.90 -2.29
CA GLY A 128 10.31 -10.19 -3.27
C GLY A 128 9.36 -11.09 -4.06
N LYS A 129 9.05 -12.28 -3.52
CA LYS A 129 8.18 -13.31 -4.10
C LYS A 129 7.31 -13.91 -3.00
N ASP A 130 6.07 -14.25 -3.31
CA ASP A 130 5.13 -14.90 -2.37
C ASP A 130 5.49 -16.37 -2.17
N LEU A 131 6.56 -16.61 -1.42
CA LEU A 131 7.12 -17.94 -1.17
C LEU A 131 6.29 -18.70 -0.14
N LEU A 132 5.70 -17.99 0.82
CA LEU A 132 4.78 -18.53 1.82
C LEU A 132 3.37 -17.96 1.60
N VAL A 133 2.42 -18.87 1.40
CA VAL A 133 1.03 -18.57 1.03
C VAL A 133 0.25 -18.06 2.24
N MET A 134 -0.27 -16.84 2.16
CA MET A 134 -1.10 -16.23 3.21
C MET A 134 -2.59 -16.58 3.10
N GLY A 135 -2.98 -17.21 1.98
CA GLY A 135 -4.34 -17.68 1.70
C GLY A 135 -5.28 -16.56 1.21
N PRO A 136 -6.22 -16.89 0.29
CA PRO A 136 -7.20 -15.93 -0.22
C PRO A 136 -8.26 -15.54 0.84
N PRO A 137 -9.02 -14.46 0.68
CA PRO A 137 -10.09 -14.08 1.59
C PRO A 137 -11.24 -15.11 1.63
N LEU A 138 -11.85 -15.30 2.81
CA LEU A 138 -12.89 -16.31 3.06
C LEU A 138 -14.28 -15.85 2.59
N LEU A 139 -14.59 -14.56 2.77
CA LEU A 139 -15.76 -13.93 2.15
C LEU A 139 -15.34 -13.31 0.82
N THR A 140 -15.34 -14.14 -0.22
CA THR A 140 -15.29 -13.63 -1.59
C THR A 140 -16.67 -13.05 -1.92
N VAL A 141 -16.86 -11.75 -1.74
CA VAL A 141 -18.01 -11.06 -2.36
C VAL A 141 -17.93 -11.39 -3.85
N GLN A 142 -18.90 -12.15 -4.36
CA GLN A 142 -18.98 -12.51 -5.77
C GLN A 142 -19.24 -11.25 -6.60
N SER A 143 -18.18 -10.55 -6.96
CA SER A 143 -18.13 -9.85 -8.23
C SER A 143 -17.84 -10.90 -9.29
N SER A 144 -18.82 -11.15 -10.16
CA SER A 144 -18.70 -12.05 -11.30
C SER A 144 -17.48 -11.68 -12.16
N ARG A 145 -16.39 -12.47 -12.10
CA ARG A 145 -15.50 -12.65 -13.26
C ARG A 145 -14.64 -13.90 -13.13
N LYS A 146 -15.04 -14.92 -13.91
CA LYS A 146 -14.24 -16.11 -14.23
C LYS A 146 -13.53 -15.85 -15.57
N ASP A 147 -12.20 -15.75 -15.54
CA ASP A 147 -11.24 -16.37 -16.48
C ASP A 147 -9.85 -15.68 -16.42
N ARG A 148 -8.84 -16.49 -16.06
CA ARG A 148 -7.47 -16.61 -16.62
C ARG A 148 -6.50 -15.38 -16.60
N GLU A 149 -5.35 -15.61 -15.96
CA GLU A 149 -4.03 -14.91 -16.05
C GLU A 149 -3.95 -13.36 -15.85
N GLU A 150 -3.21 -12.94 -14.78
CA GLU A 150 -2.71 -11.58 -14.38
C GLU A 150 -3.74 -10.44 -14.11
N PRO A 151 -3.46 -9.28 -13.43
CA PRO A 151 -2.23 -8.69 -12.86
C PRO A 151 -2.37 -8.15 -11.39
N LEU A 152 -1.31 -7.49 -10.89
CA LEU A 152 -1.04 -6.85 -9.57
C LEU A 152 -2.17 -6.01 -8.90
N PRO A 153 -2.07 -5.72 -7.57
CA PRO A 153 -3.21 -5.53 -6.65
C PRO A 153 -3.81 -4.11 -6.57
N CYS A 154 -3.42 -3.19 -7.45
CA CYS A 154 -4.27 -2.06 -7.82
C CYS A 154 -4.95 -2.42 -9.15
N VAL A 155 -6.23 -2.11 -9.36
CA VAL A 155 -6.60 -1.60 -10.69
C VAL A 155 -5.92 -0.24 -10.78
N CYS A 156 -4.61 -0.24 -10.95
CA CYS A 156 -4.00 0.66 -11.87
C CYS A 156 -4.60 0.13 -13.18
N PRO A 157 -5.64 0.76 -13.75
CA PRO A 157 -5.95 0.38 -15.13
C PRO A 157 -4.59 0.54 -15.81
N ARG A 158 -4.14 -0.43 -16.64
CA ARG A 158 -3.02 -0.15 -17.54
C ARG A 158 -3.28 1.26 -18.03
N SER A 159 -2.37 2.22 -17.91
CA SER A 159 -2.77 3.62 -18.04
C SER A 159 -3.59 3.83 -19.34
N HIS A 160 -3.25 3.08 -20.38
CA HIS A 160 -3.97 2.79 -21.61
C HIS A 160 -5.48 2.36 -21.57
N LEU A 161 -6.04 1.99 -20.42
CA LEU A 161 -7.38 1.38 -20.21
C LEU A 161 -8.26 2.14 -19.22
N THR A 162 -7.75 3.12 -18.47
CA THR A 162 -8.62 4.02 -17.69
C THR A 162 -9.39 4.89 -18.68
N SER A 163 -10.70 5.04 -18.51
CA SER A 163 -11.47 6.05 -19.24
C SER A 163 -10.77 7.41 -19.14
N GLY A 164 -10.31 7.81 -17.95
CA GLY A 164 -9.60 9.07 -17.73
C GLY A 164 -8.31 9.25 -18.54
N LEU A 165 -7.49 8.22 -18.71
CA LEU A 165 -6.25 8.34 -19.48
C LEU A 165 -6.49 8.34 -20.99
N ARG A 166 -7.48 7.59 -21.47
CA ARG A 166 -7.94 7.68 -22.86
C ARG A 166 -8.52 9.05 -23.14
N THR A 167 -9.36 9.56 -22.24
CA THR A 167 -9.89 10.92 -22.30
C THR A 167 -8.76 11.96 -22.29
N ILE A 168 -7.77 11.83 -21.40
CA ILE A 168 -6.61 12.74 -21.39
C ILE A 168 -5.80 12.62 -22.68
N ALA A 169 -5.57 11.42 -23.21
CA ALA A 169 -4.86 11.22 -24.47
C ALA A 169 -5.62 11.83 -25.66
N GLU A 170 -6.94 11.66 -25.71
CA GLU A 170 -7.83 12.29 -26.70
C GLU A 170 -7.83 13.83 -26.56
N LEU A 171 -7.88 14.35 -25.33
CA LEU A 171 -7.77 15.77 -25.05
C LEU A 171 -6.41 16.34 -25.49
N LEU A 172 -5.31 15.65 -25.20
CA LEU A 172 -3.98 16.04 -25.67
C LEU A 172 -3.85 15.95 -27.20
N ASN A 173 -4.51 14.98 -27.83
CA ASN A 173 -4.58 14.83 -29.29
C ASN A 173 -5.46 15.88 -29.97
N THR A 174 -6.41 16.48 -29.26
CA THR A 174 -7.23 17.61 -29.76
C THR A 174 -6.62 18.98 -29.44
N GLY A 175 -5.44 19.02 -28.80
CA GLY A 175 -4.74 20.26 -28.47
C GLY A 175 -5.23 20.94 -27.18
N ALA A 176 -5.86 20.18 -26.29
CA ALA A 176 -6.15 20.63 -24.93
C ALA A 176 -4.89 20.54 -24.03
N VAL A 177 -4.98 21.20 -22.88
CA VAL A 177 -3.95 21.20 -21.83
C VAL A 177 -4.50 20.42 -20.64
N CYS A 178 -3.72 19.47 -20.12
CA CYS A 178 -4.18 18.58 -19.05
C CYS A 178 -3.21 18.60 -17.86
N GLY A 179 -3.74 18.50 -16.64
CA GLY A 179 -2.96 18.20 -15.45
C GLY A 179 -2.68 16.70 -15.37
N VAL A 180 -1.41 16.32 -15.34
CA VAL A 180 -0.95 14.92 -15.30
C VAL A 180 -0.20 14.70 -13.99
N PRO A 181 -0.54 13.67 -13.20
CA PRO A 181 0.22 13.34 -11.99
C PRO A 181 1.63 12.88 -12.36
N THR A 182 2.64 13.37 -11.64
CA THR A 182 4.00 12.80 -11.67
C THR A 182 4.38 12.34 -10.26
N ASP A 183 5.55 11.72 -10.13
CA ASP A 183 6.12 11.27 -8.86
C ASP A 183 6.35 12.40 -7.85
N THR A 184 6.58 13.63 -8.33
CA THR A 184 6.94 14.79 -7.51
C THR A 184 5.84 15.82 -7.41
N VAL A 185 5.31 16.28 -8.55
CA VAL A 185 4.29 17.35 -8.62
C VAL A 185 3.34 17.12 -9.78
N TYR A 186 2.15 17.72 -9.74
CA TYR A 186 1.31 17.72 -10.94
C TYR A 186 1.95 18.53 -12.06
N ALA A 187 2.09 17.92 -13.23
CA ALA A 187 2.58 18.56 -14.43
C ALA A 187 1.42 19.08 -15.26
N LEU A 188 1.55 20.31 -15.78
CA LEU A 188 0.65 20.82 -16.81
C LEU A 188 1.23 20.42 -18.17
N ALA A 189 0.57 19.48 -18.85
CA ALA A 189 1.05 18.86 -20.06
C ALA A 189 0.23 19.29 -21.29
N ALA A 190 0.93 19.40 -22.42
CA ALA A 190 0.35 19.61 -23.74
C ALA A 190 1.12 18.75 -24.75
N SER A 191 0.45 18.36 -25.84
CA SER A 191 1.08 17.57 -26.90
C SER A 191 2.06 18.40 -27.72
N CYS A 192 3.26 17.85 -28.01
CA CYS A 192 4.25 18.49 -28.87
C CYS A 192 3.75 18.67 -30.32
N LYS A 193 2.73 17.90 -30.73
CA LYS A 193 2.07 17.99 -32.04
C LYS A 193 1.28 19.28 -32.25
N HIS A 194 0.93 19.97 -31.17
CA HIS A 194 0.06 21.14 -31.19
C HIS A 194 0.77 22.36 -30.58
N PRO A 195 1.48 23.16 -31.40
CA PRO A 195 2.16 24.37 -30.92
C PRO A 195 1.24 25.34 -30.17
N GLN A 196 -0.02 25.44 -30.59
CA GLN A 196 -1.04 26.26 -29.93
C GLN A 196 -1.33 25.80 -28.49
N ALA A 197 -1.28 24.49 -28.21
CA ALA A 197 -1.48 23.95 -26.87
C ALA A 197 -0.28 24.25 -25.96
N ILE A 198 0.93 24.25 -26.50
CA ILE A 198 2.16 24.66 -25.79
C ILE A 198 2.06 26.14 -25.42
N GLU A 199 1.61 27.00 -26.35
CA GLU A 199 1.42 28.42 -26.07
C GLU A 199 0.39 28.65 -24.95
N LYS A 200 -0.70 27.87 -24.93
CA LYS A 200 -1.65 27.88 -23.80
C LYS A 200 -0.98 27.53 -22.48
N VAL A 201 -0.06 26.55 -22.44
CA VAL A 201 0.69 26.23 -21.22
C VAL A 201 1.52 27.41 -20.73
N TYR A 202 2.21 28.13 -21.63
CA TYR A 202 2.94 29.34 -21.27
C TYR A 202 2.01 30.43 -20.71
N ARG A 203 0.86 30.66 -21.36
CA ARG A 203 -0.14 31.65 -20.92
C ARG A 203 -0.76 31.29 -19.57
N ILE A 204 -1.15 30.03 -19.35
CA ILE A 204 -1.76 29.56 -18.10
C ILE A 204 -0.77 29.69 -16.93
N LYS A 205 0.51 29.38 -17.16
CA LYS A 205 1.56 29.46 -16.14
C LYS A 205 2.15 30.86 -15.98
N ASP A 206 1.71 31.83 -16.78
CA ASP A 206 2.34 33.15 -16.92
C ASP A 206 3.87 33.04 -17.03
N ARG A 207 4.32 32.10 -17.87
CA ARG A 207 5.74 31.73 -18.00
C ARG A 207 6.37 32.54 -19.13
N PRO A 208 7.54 33.17 -18.91
CA PRO A 208 8.30 33.80 -19.99
C PRO A 208 8.66 32.79 -21.09
N GLN A 209 8.53 33.18 -22.36
CA GLN A 209 8.79 32.28 -23.50
C GLN A 209 10.24 31.81 -23.60
N GLU A 210 11.17 32.53 -22.98
CA GLU A 210 12.59 32.20 -22.89
C GLU A 210 12.86 30.98 -22.00
N LYS A 211 11.95 30.65 -21.07
CA LYS A 211 12.15 29.55 -20.12
C LYS A 211 11.66 28.22 -20.70
N PRO A 212 12.55 27.29 -21.07
CA PRO A 212 12.18 26.04 -21.72
C PRO A 212 11.28 25.17 -20.84
N ILE A 213 10.44 24.35 -21.46
CA ILE A 213 9.58 23.36 -20.79
C ILE A 213 10.16 21.96 -21.05
N CYS A 214 10.13 21.10 -20.04
CA CYS A 214 10.59 19.72 -20.17
C CYS A 214 9.71 18.93 -21.15
N ILE A 215 10.34 18.06 -21.94
CA ILE A 215 9.66 17.15 -22.86
C ILE A 215 9.68 15.76 -22.25
N PHE A 216 8.52 15.12 -22.18
CA PHE A 216 8.37 13.75 -21.73
C PHE A 216 8.25 12.83 -22.94
N ILE A 217 9.05 11.77 -22.96
CA ILE A 217 9.01 10.70 -23.98
C ILE A 217 8.55 9.41 -23.32
N SER A 218 7.82 8.57 -24.05
CA SER A 218 7.36 7.29 -23.51
C SER A 218 8.41 6.20 -23.59
N ASN A 219 9.32 6.29 -24.57
CA ASN A 219 10.42 5.35 -24.77
C ASN A 219 11.59 6.03 -25.51
N LEU A 220 12.77 5.41 -25.43
CA LEU A 220 13.96 5.90 -26.13
C LEU A 220 13.86 5.78 -27.66
N GLU A 221 13.01 4.88 -28.18
CA GLU A 221 12.81 4.72 -29.63
C GLU A 221 12.19 5.96 -30.28
N GLN A 222 11.32 6.70 -29.58
CA GLN A 222 10.82 8.01 -30.02
C GLN A 222 11.96 9.01 -30.21
N LEU A 223 12.94 8.98 -29.31
CA LEU A 223 14.10 9.85 -29.38
C LEU A 223 15.05 9.40 -30.49
N ARG A 224 15.26 8.08 -30.68
CA ARG A 224 16.05 7.53 -31.79
C ARG A 224 15.46 7.93 -33.14
N ALA A 225 14.14 7.84 -33.30
CA ALA A 225 13.45 8.23 -34.53
C ALA A 225 13.58 9.72 -34.86
N ALA A 226 13.61 10.58 -33.83
CA ALA A 226 13.85 12.02 -34.03
C ALA A 226 15.31 12.33 -34.42
N ALA A 227 16.25 11.45 -34.06
CA ALA A 227 17.69 11.56 -34.33
C ALA A 227 18.32 12.89 -33.86
N PRO A 228 18.23 13.24 -32.56
CA PRO A 228 18.92 14.39 -31.99
C PRO A 228 20.45 14.24 -32.03
N PRO A 229 21.22 15.34 -32.00
CA PRO A 229 22.68 15.33 -31.96
C PRO A 229 23.20 14.93 -30.57
N ILE A 230 23.07 13.65 -30.22
CA ILE A 230 23.44 13.08 -28.92
C ILE A 230 24.74 12.28 -29.07
N SER A 231 25.65 12.41 -28.09
CA SER A 231 26.90 11.64 -28.07
C SER A 231 26.65 10.16 -27.71
N PRO A 232 27.49 9.22 -28.18
CA PRO A 232 27.35 7.80 -27.82
C PRO A 232 27.32 7.55 -26.31
N LEU A 233 28.13 8.29 -25.55
CA LEU A 233 28.16 8.22 -24.08
C LEU A 233 26.81 8.58 -23.45
N LEU A 234 26.14 9.62 -23.96
CA LEU A 234 24.83 10.03 -23.44
C LEU A 234 23.74 9.01 -23.82
N TRP A 235 23.86 8.36 -24.99
CA TRP A 235 22.97 7.24 -25.33
C TRP A 235 23.09 6.07 -24.36
N GLU A 236 24.32 5.61 -24.09
CA GLU A 236 24.58 4.53 -23.14
C GLU A 236 24.11 4.90 -21.71
N PHE A 237 24.31 6.16 -21.30
CA PHE A 237 23.79 6.66 -20.03
C PHE A 237 22.26 6.58 -19.96
N MET A 238 21.56 7.07 -20.99
CA MET A 238 20.09 7.05 -21.03
C MET A 238 19.54 5.62 -21.05
N GLU A 239 20.18 4.69 -21.77
CA GLU A 239 19.78 3.28 -21.83
C GLU A 239 19.85 2.59 -20.46
N ASN A 240 20.82 2.96 -19.62
CA ASN A 240 20.98 2.39 -18.29
C ASN A 240 20.11 3.05 -17.21
N VAL A 241 19.76 4.33 -17.40
CA VAL A 241 19.11 5.14 -16.36
C VAL A 241 17.61 5.34 -16.61
N TYR A 242 17.15 5.31 -17.87
CA TYR A 242 15.74 5.54 -18.17
C TYR A 242 14.95 4.23 -18.21
N PRO A 243 13.71 4.21 -17.67
CA PRO A 243 12.98 5.31 -17.03
C PRO A 243 13.54 5.67 -15.62
N GLY A 244 13.75 6.97 -15.35
CA GLY A 244 14.31 7.44 -14.09
C GLY A 244 14.10 8.96 -13.87
N GLY A 245 14.39 9.44 -12.66
CA GLY A 245 14.17 10.84 -12.23
C GLY A 245 15.23 11.84 -12.72
N ILE A 246 15.85 11.59 -13.87
CA ILE A 246 16.92 12.43 -14.43
C ILE A 246 16.41 13.12 -15.70
N GLY A 247 16.70 14.41 -15.85
CA GLY A 247 16.43 15.18 -17.06
C GLY A 247 17.73 15.52 -17.79
N CYS A 248 17.78 15.24 -19.09
CA CYS A 248 18.93 15.57 -19.94
C CYS A 248 18.69 16.87 -20.70
N ILE A 249 19.72 17.73 -20.75
CA ILE A 249 19.70 18.95 -21.57
C ILE A 249 20.42 18.64 -22.88
N ILE A 250 19.70 18.81 -24.00
CA ILE A 250 20.19 18.53 -25.35
C ILE A 250 20.05 19.80 -26.18
N GLN A 251 20.97 20.01 -27.14
CA GLN A 251 20.90 21.13 -28.05
C GLN A 251 19.63 21.07 -28.90
N LYS A 252 18.86 22.17 -28.87
CA LYS A 252 17.68 22.36 -29.72
C LYS A 252 18.09 22.30 -31.19
N GLY A 253 17.30 21.62 -32.02
CA GLY A 253 17.49 21.57 -33.46
C GLY A 253 16.22 21.15 -34.20
N GLU A 254 16.34 20.96 -35.51
CA GLU A 254 15.24 20.57 -36.40
C GLU A 254 14.65 19.20 -36.08
N TRP A 255 15.42 18.34 -35.40
CA TRP A 255 14.98 17.05 -34.89
C TRP A 255 13.74 17.15 -34.00
N LEU A 256 13.55 18.28 -33.31
CA LEU A 256 12.39 18.50 -32.45
C LEU A 256 11.07 18.47 -33.22
N LYS A 257 11.06 18.89 -34.50
CA LYS A 257 9.87 18.84 -35.36
C LYS A 257 9.46 17.42 -35.73
N LYS A 258 10.38 16.46 -35.60
CA LYS A 258 10.13 15.03 -35.84
C LYS A 258 9.59 14.31 -34.60
N LEU A 259 9.60 14.98 -33.45
CA LEU A 259 9.20 14.41 -32.17
C LEU A 259 7.70 14.67 -31.97
N GLY A 260 6.88 13.87 -32.64
CA GLY A 260 5.42 13.99 -32.62
C GLY A 260 4.79 13.81 -33.99
#